data_AF-A0A9D7CHX5-F1
#
_entry.id   AF-A0A9D7CHX5-F1
#
_cell.length_a   1.000
_cell.length_b   1.000
_cell.length_c   1.000
_cell.angle_alpha   90.00
_cell.angle_beta   90.00
_cell.angle_gamma   90.00
#
_symmetry.space_group_name_H-M   'P 1'
#
loop_
_entity.id
_entity.type
_entity.pdbx_description
1 polymer ?
#
loop_
_entity_poly.entity_id
_entity_poly.type
_entity_poly.pdbx_seq_one_letter_code
_entity_poly.pdbx_strand_id
1 'polypeptide(L)'
;MPLDAQAMPAAPSSSAVPSQSARWLRIGLAVAVVVALVLLGRRAGSAVPEFAADIAGLGALGPVVFVLGYAIATVAFIPGSLLTLAAGAVFGLLKGTIVVFAGATIGSTLAFLVSRYAARSLVARRLAGNQQFAAVDRAIAAQGRRIVFLLRLSPAFPFSVLNYALGLSRVTLRDYVLASVGMLPGTVLYVYYGKLAGDVAALAGGAQTPKGPAYYAVLILGLVATVVVTTIVTRTARRALREATETAAPVASRGAAVVKSEVAASSLTDVRSMHRLMLATLLTLALVSAPLPSQGFDHSAFDALLKQYVAKGMVDYDAFGAAPTFRTYLQSLARQDPARLSRDEQLAFWINAYNAYTIQLIVKHDERRSIRNINKTFFLKLKGPWAEPLARVGGKDYTLDDIEHVIIRPTYGEPRIHFALVCAAMGCPPLRDEAYTGARLEAQLEDQGTVFIIQSPTKNRVNAAYGVLHHSLIFEWYKEDFGGSIQGAARYMARWFPEGSAERRLLMSGEFSAVETEYDWTLNSQENSRRLSAAGTARPSRSQSPAPVAAVAPRT
;
A
#
# COMPACT_ATOMS: atom_id res chain seq x y z
N MET A 1 8.61 27.57 89.98
CA MET A 1 7.35 27.26 89.29
C MET A 1 7.50 27.72 87.84
N PRO A 2 7.96 26.87 86.90
CA PRO A 2 8.17 27.25 85.51
C PRO A 2 7.02 26.83 84.60
N LEU A 3 7.01 27.45 83.42
CA LEU A 3 5.97 27.55 82.41
C LEU A 3 5.65 26.21 81.70
N ASP A 4 4.36 25.95 81.50
CA ASP A 4 3.84 24.82 80.72
C ASP A 4 4.17 24.94 79.22
N ALA A 5 4.77 23.88 78.69
CA ALA A 5 5.17 23.73 77.30
C ALA A 5 3.95 23.51 76.39
N GLN A 6 3.75 24.41 75.43
CA GLN A 6 2.81 24.23 74.32
C GLN A 6 3.32 23.14 73.37
N ALA A 7 2.54 22.08 73.19
CA ALA A 7 2.77 21.03 72.21
C ALA A 7 2.46 21.54 70.78
N MET A 8 3.44 21.44 69.89
CA MET A 8 3.30 21.74 68.46
C MET A 8 2.45 20.67 67.73
N PRO A 9 1.68 21.03 66.69
CA PRO A 9 0.97 20.07 65.86
C PRO A 9 1.93 19.24 64.99
N ALA A 10 1.68 17.93 64.92
CA ALA A 10 2.45 16.98 64.13
C ALA A 10 2.45 17.31 62.62
N ALA A 11 3.62 17.16 62.00
CA ALA A 11 3.82 17.38 60.56
C ALA A 11 3.00 16.39 59.70
N PRO A 12 2.54 16.80 58.50
CA PRO A 12 1.75 15.95 57.63
C PRO A 12 2.60 14.78 57.10
N SER A 13 2.05 13.57 57.21
CA SER A 13 2.63 12.32 56.68
C SER A 13 2.90 12.44 55.19
N SER A 14 4.11 12.04 54.78
CA SER A 14 4.58 12.03 53.39
C SER A 14 3.60 11.29 52.47
N SER A 15 3.20 11.94 51.38
CA SER A 15 2.50 11.29 50.29
C SER A 15 3.38 10.19 49.69
N ALA A 16 2.92 8.95 49.77
CA ALA A 16 3.65 7.78 49.29
C ALA A 16 3.97 7.93 47.79
N VAL A 17 5.26 8.03 47.46
CA VAL A 17 5.76 8.00 46.09
C VAL A 17 5.41 6.63 45.49
N PRO A 18 4.77 6.55 44.30
CA PRO A 18 4.41 5.27 43.70
C PRO A 18 5.64 4.38 43.50
N SER A 19 5.57 3.12 43.94
CA SER A 19 6.68 2.16 43.79
C SER A 19 7.04 1.96 42.31
N GLN A 20 8.33 1.76 42.01
CA GLN A 20 8.79 1.50 40.64
C GLN A 20 8.04 0.33 39.97
N SER A 21 7.65 -0.69 40.75
CA SER A 21 6.88 -1.84 40.27
C SER A 21 5.50 -1.45 39.73
N ALA A 22 4.80 -0.51 40.38
CA ALA A 22 3.52 0.01 39.89
C ALA A 22 3.66 0.82 38.59
N ARG A 23 4.82 1.47 38.39
CA ARG A 23 5.15 2.19 37.15
C ARG A 23 5.41 1.22 36.00
N TRP A 24 6.19 0.15 36.21
CA TRP A 24 6.45 -0.88 35.20
C TRP A 24 5.20 -1.69 34.85
N LEU A 25 4.33 -1.98 35.83
CA LEU A 25 3.05 -2.65 35.60
C LEU A 25 2.10 -1.80 34.74
N ARG A 26 2.02 -0.48 34.99
CA ARG A 26 1.24 0.46 34.18
C ARG A 26 1.79 0.61 32.76
N ILE A 27 3.12 0.62 32.60
CA ILE A 27 3.77 0.62 31.29
C ILE A 27 3.48 -0.68 30.54
N GLY A 28 3.61 -1.84 31.21
CA GLY A 28 3.30 -3.15 30.63
C GLY A 28 1.84 -3.27 30.18
N LEU A 29 0.90 -2.80 31.01
CA LEU A 29 -0.52 -2.76 30.66
C LEU A 29 -0.82 -1.81 29.49
N ALA A 30 -0.19 -0.62 29.48
CA ALA A 30 -0.33 0.31 28.36
C ALA A 30 0.23 -0.27 27.06
N VAL A 31 1.38 -0.95 27.11
CA VAL A 31 1.96 -1.67 25.95
C VAL A 31 1.03 -2.80 25.51
N ALA A 32 0.47 -3.59 26.43
CA ALA A 32 -0.47 -4.65 26.09
C ALA A 32 -1.75 -4.13 25.43
N VAL A 33 -2.30 -3.01 25.92
CA VAL A 33 -3.46 -2.34 25.31
C VAL A 33 -3.12 -1.81 23.92
N VAL A 34 -1.95 -1.19 23.74
CA VAL A 34 -1.49 -0.72 22.42
C VAL A 34 -1.28 -1.89 21.46
N VAL A 35 -0.65 -2.99 21.90
CA VAL A 35 -0.48 -4.21 21.09
C VAL A 35 -1.84 -4.81 20.72
N ALA A 36 -2.79 -4.90 21.67
CA ALA A 36 -4.14 -5.38 21.39
C ALA A 36 -4.88 -4.47 20.40
N LEU A 37 -4.77 -3.15 20.53
CA LEU A 37 -5.35 -2.18 19.59
C LEU A 37 -4.71 -2.26 18.19
N VAL A 38 -3.41 -2.52 18.11
CA VAL A 38 -2.70 -2.72 16.84
C VAL A 38 -3.10 -4.04 16.19
N LEU A 39 -3.18 -5.14 16.95
CA LEU A 39 -3.63 -6.44 16.44
C LEU A 39 -5.09 -6.39 15.98
N LEU A 40 -5.95 -5.74 16.77
CA LEU A 40 -7.35 -5.51 16.41
C LEU A 40 -7.46 -4.60 15.19
N GLY A 41 -6.65 -3.54 15.12
CA GLY A 41 -6.58 -2.64 13.97
C GLY A 41 -6.08 -3.33 12.70
N ARG A 42 -5.12 -4.26 12.80
CA ARG A 42 -4.64 -5.08 11.67
C ARG A 42 -5.71 -6.03 11.17
N ARG A 43 -6.43 -6.71 12.09
CA ARG A 43 -7.51 -7.63 11.74
C ARG A 43 -8.75 -6.93 11.21
N ALA A 44 -9.08 -5.76 11.75
CA ALA A 44 -10.12 -4.89 11.19
C ALA A 44 -9.70 -4.35 9.82
N GLY A 45 -8.44 -3.90 9.69
CA GLY A 45 -7.87 -3.38 8.44
C GLY A 45 -7.87 -4.40 7.30
N SER A 46 -7.68 -5.70 7.58
CA SER A 46 -7.82 -6.76 6.57
C SER A 46 -9.26 -7.02 6.12
N ALA A 47 -10.25 -6.67 6.94
CA ALA A 47 -11.68 -6.82 6.60
C ALA A 47 -12.25 -5.59 5.87
N VAL A 48 -11.55 -4.44 5.90
CA VAL A 48 -11.99 -3.21 5.24
C VAL A 48 -12.11 -3.35 3.72
N PRO A 49 -11.17 -3.99 2.99
CA PRO A 49 -11.28 -4.17 1.53
C PRO A 49 -12.46 -5.07 1.11
N GLU A 50 -12.71 -6.17 1.84
CA GLU A 50 -13.86 -7.05 1.58
C GLU A 50 -15.17 -6.32 1.83
N PHE A 51 -15.29 -5.64 2.97
CA PHE A 51 -16.46 -4.81 3.28
C PHE A 51 -16.66 -3.66 2.28
N ALA A 52 -15.58 -3.04 1.82
CA ALA A 52 -15.61 -2.01 0.79
C ALA A 52 -16.12 -2.56 -0.55
N ALA A 53 -15.66 -3.75 -0.96
CA ALA A 53 -16.10 -4.43 -2.17
C ALA A 53 -17.57 -4.85 -2.09
N ASP A 54 -18.02 -5.37 -0.94
CA ASP A 54 -19.42 -5.74 -0.70
C ASP A 54 -20.34 -4.51 -0.80
N ILE A 55 -19.95 -3.40 -0.18
CA ILE A 55 -20.73 -2.15 -0.23
C ILE A 55 -20.73 -1.55 -1.63
N ALA A 56 -19.61 -1.62 -2.36
CA ALA A 56 -19.53 -1.17 -3.75
C ALA A 56 -20.40 -2.03 -4.69
N GLY A 57 -20.46 -3.35 -4.45
CA GLY A 57 -21.29 -4.30 -5.20
C GLY A 57 -22.81 -4.06 -5.09
N LEU A 58 -23.26 -3.34 -4.05
CA LEU A 58 -24.66 -2.97 -3.86
C LEU A 58 -25.13 -1.79 -4.74
N GLY A 59 -24.23 -1.18 -5.52
CA GLY A 59 -24.54 -0.10 -6.45
C GLY A 59 -25.22 1.09 -5.76
N ALA A 60 -26.41 1.47 -6.23
CA ALA A 60 -27.15 2.63 -5.70
C ALA A 60 -27.61 2.46 -4.23
N LEU A 61 -27.71 1.22 -3.73
CA LEU A 61 -28.10 0.95 -2.33
C LEU A 61 -26.91 1.04 -1.35
N GLY A 62 -25.68 0.98 -1.85
CA GLY A 62 -24.46 1.00 -1.04
C GLY A 62 -24.40 2.12 0.01
N PRO A 63 -24.64 3.39 -0.38
CA PRO A 63 -24.69 4.52 0.57
C PRO A 63 -25.73 4.36 1.68
N VAL A 64 -26.92 3.82 1.36
CA VAL A 64 -28.01 3.65 2.32
C VAL A 64 -27.67 2.58 3.35
N VAL A 65 -27.18 1.43 2.87
CA VAL A 65 -26.74 0.32 3.73
C VAL A 65 -25.58 0.77 4.63
N PHE A 66 -24.65 1.56 4.08
CA PHE A 66 -23.54 2.10 4.84
C PHE A 66 -24.01 3.05 5.97
N VAL A 67 -24.96 3.95 5.69
CA VAL A 67 -25.54 4.85 6.69
C VAL A 67 -26.19 4.06 7.84
N LEU A 68 -26.97 3.03 7.52
CA LEU A 68 -27.63 2.18 8.51
C LEU A 68 -26.60 1.40 9.34
N GLY A 69 -25.61 0.79 8.70
CA GLY A 69 -24.51 0.09 9.36
C GLY A 69 -23.71 1.01 10.30
N TYR A 70 -23.38 2.23 9.84
CA TYR A 70 -22.69 3.23 10.65
C TYR A 70 -23.52 3.63 11.89
N ALA A 71 -24.83 3.79 11.71
CA ALA A 71 -25.73 4.14 12.81
C ALA A 71 -25.77 3.03 13.88
N ILE A 72 -25.91 1.77 13.46
CA ILE A 72 -25.87 0.60 14.35
C ILE A 72 -24.52 0.50 15.07
N ALA A 73 -23.43 0.63 14.32
CA ALA A 73 -22.07 0.58 14.83
C ALA A 73 -21.82 1.66 15.91
N THR A 74 -22.34 2.87 15.69
CA THR A 74 -22.25 3.97 16.67
C THR A 74 -22.94 3.61 17.99
N VAL A 75 -24.14 3.03 17.93
CA VAL A 75 -24.88 2.58 19.12
C VAL A 75 -24.13 1.44 19.82
N ALA A 76 -23.55 0.51 19.05
CA ALA A 76 -22.79 -0.64 19.53
C ALA A 76 -21.36 -0.32 20.02
N PHE A 77 -21.00 0.96 20.19
CA PHE A 77 -19.65 1.39 20.62
C PHE A 77 -18.51 0.97 19.68
N ILE A 78 -18.82 0.67 18.42
CA ILE A 78 -17.79 0.41 17.40
C ILE A 78 -17.13 1.75 17.03
N PRO A 79 -15.78 1.84 16.98
CA PRO A 79 -15.09 3.06 16.61
C PRO A 79 -15.46 3.57 15.21
N GLY A 80 -16.19 4.69 15.15
CA GLY A 80 -16.62 5.31 13.89
C GLY A 80 -15.48 5.79 12.98
N SER A 81 -14.25 5.94 13.51
CA SER A 81 -13.06 6.28 12.74
C SER A 81 -12.73 5.25 11.66
N LEU A 82 -12.92 3.95 11.95
CA LEU A 82 -12.68 2.87 10.98
C LEU A 82 -13.64 2.96 9.79
N LEU A 83 -14.93 3.13 10.09
CA LEU A 83 -15.97 3.28 9.06
C LEU A 83 -15.77 4.59 8.28
N THR A 84 -15.38 5.67 8.95
CA THR A 84 -15.15 6.96 8.27
C THR A 84 -13.99 6.88 7.27
N LEU A 85 -12.92 6.16 7.61
CA LEU A 85 -11.81 5.88 6.69
C LEU A 85 -12.29 5.00 5.52
N ALA A 86 -13.03 3.93 5.79
CA ALA A 86 -13.58 3.06 4.75
C ALA A 86 -14.49 3.83 3.77
N ALA A 87 -15.34 4.73 4.27
CA ALA A 87 -16.19 5.57 3.43
C ALA A 87 -15.41 6.47 2.48
N GLY A 88 -14.25 6.99 2.92
CA GLY A 88 -13.36 7.76 2.06
C GLY A 88 -12.79 6.94 0.91
N ALA A 89 -12.40 5.69 1.18
CA ALA A 89 -11.90 4.77 0.16
C ALA A 89 -12.99 4.33 -0.83
N VAL A 90 -14.21 4.08 -0.36
CA VAL A 90 -15.32 3.54 -1.18
C VAL A 90 -16.04 4.62 -1.98
N PHE A 91 -16.38 5.74 -1.35
CA PHE A 91 -17.25 6.76 -1.93
C PHE A 91 -16.51 8.03 -2.36
N GLY A 92 -15.21 8.14 -2.05
CA GLY A 92 -14.42 9.35 -2.25
C GLY A 92 -14.78 10.47 -1.28
N LEU A 93 -14.15 11.64 -1.45
CA LEU A 93 -14.23 12.72 -0.45
C LEU A 93 -15.65 13.29 -0.29
N LEU A 94 -16.29 13.72 -1.37
CA LEU A 94 -17.56 14.45 -1.29
C LEU A 94 -18.70 13.51 -0.86
N LYS A 95 -18.91 12.41 -1.58
CA LYS A 95 -19.98 11.44 -1.27
C LYS A 95 -19.71 10.75 0.06
N GLY A 96 -18.45 10.37 0.35
CA GLY A 96 -18.07 9.77 1.63
C GLY A 96 -18.34 10.71 2.82
N THR A 97 -18.06 12.01 2.68
CA THR A 97 -18.39 12.99 3.73
C THR A 97 -19.89 13.07 3.98
N ILE A 98 -20.71 13.12 2.93
CA ILE A 98 -22.17 13.18 3.06
C ILE A 98 -22.71 11.91 3.74
N VAL A 99 -22.28 10.73 3.28
CA VAL A 99 -22.69 9.42 3.79
C VAL A 99 -22.29 9.26 5.25
N VAL A 100 -21.04 9.56 5.61
CA VAL A 100 -20.58 9.48 7.00
C VAL A 100 -21.31 10.49 7.87
N PHE A 101 -21.48 11.73 7.42
CA PHE A 101 -22.17 12.74 8.20
C PHE A 101 -23.62 12.35 8.51
N ALA A 102 -24.33 11.79 7.52
CA ALA A 102 -25.67 11.24 7.71
C ALA A 102 -25.67 10.08 8.71
N GLY A 103 -24.81 9.08 8.52
CA GLY A 103 -24.69 7.92 9.41
C GLY A 103 -24.28 8.30 10.85
N ALA A 104 -23.31 9.19 11.01
CA ALA A 104 -22.85 9.68 12.30
C ALA A 104 -23.91 10.52 13.02
N THR A 105 -24.68 11.33 12.29
CA THR A 105 -25.78 12.11 12.86
C THR A 105 -26.90 11.20 13.32
N ILE A 106 -27.33 10.24 12.49
CA ILE A 106 -28.37 9.26 12.84
C ILE A 106 -27.92 8.39 14.02
N GLY A 107 -26.73 7.78 13.92
CA GLY A 107 -26.17 6.91 14.97
C GLY A 107 -25.97 7.62 16.30
N SER A 108 -25.41 8.83 16.28
CA SER A 108 -25.22 9.62 17.51
C SER A 108 -26.56 10.05 18.12
N THR A 109 -27.55 10.36 17.29
CA THR A 109 -28.92 10.64 17.73
C THR A 109 -29.58 9.41 18.36
N LEU A 110 -29.42 8.23 17.77
CA LEU A 110 -29.92 6.98 18.37
C LEU A 110 -29.25 6.69 19.71
N ALA A 111 -27.92 6.77 19.79
CA ALA A 111 -27.18 6.59 21.05
C ALA A 111 -27.63 7.58 22.13
N PHE A 112 -27.85 8.85 21.75
CA PHE A 112 -28.40 9.88 22.61
C PHE A 112 -29.81 9.55 23.13
N LEU A 113 -30.70 9.08 22.26
CA LEU A 113 -32.08 8.68 22.62
C LEU A 113 -32.09 7.41 23.49
N VAL A 114 -31.28 6.40 23.15
CA VAL A 114 -31.10 5.19 23.96
C VAL A 114 -30.64 5.57 25.37
N SER A 115 -29.65 6.44 25.48
CA SER A 115 -29.20 6.94 26.78
C SER A 115 -30.32 7.65 27.56
N ARG A 116 -31.09 8.49 26.86
CA ARG A 116 -32.16 9.32 27.43
C ARG A 116 -33.35 8.55 27.97
N TYR A 117 -33.76 7.50 27.26
CA TYR A 117 -34.99 6.77 27.58
C TYR A 117 -34.72 5.41 28.22
N ALA A 118 -33.63 4.71 27.88
CA ALA A 118 -33.34 3.37 28.40
C ALA A 118 -32.31 3.36 29.54
N ALA A 119 -31.28 4.22 29.51
CA ALA A 119 -30.17 4.18 30.49
C ALA A 119 -30.31 5.18 31.66
N ARG A 120 -31.25 6.14 31.56
CA ARG A 120 -31.37 7.24 32.53
C ARG A 120 -31.71 6.77 33.95
N SER A 121 -32.51 5.72 34.11
CA SER A 121 -32.91 5.19 35.43
C SER A 121 -31.76 4.48 36.16
N LEU A 122 -30.87 3.81 35.43
CA LEU A 122 -29.68 3.13 35.97
C LEU A 122 -28.58 4.12 36.38
N VAL A 123 -28.36 5.15 35.56
CA VAL A 123 -27.26 6.10 35.76
C VAL A 123 -27.62 7.20 36.76
N ALA A 124 -28.88 7.66 36.77
CA ALA A 124 -29.35 8.62 37.77
C ALA A 124 -29.18 8.10 39.21
N ARG A 125 -29.35 6.80 39.45
CA ARG A 125 -29.14 6.19 40.79
C ARG A 125 -27.68 6.16 41.22
N ARG A 126 -26.72 6.01 40.28
CA ARG A 126 -25.27 5.99 40.59
C ARG A 126 -24.63 7.38 40.67
N LEU A 127 -25.23 8.40 40.04
CA LEU A 127 -24.66 9.76 39.95
C LEU A 127 -25.39 10.82 40.79
N ALA A 128 -26.49 10.47 41.48
CA ALA A 128 -27.31 11.40 42.27
C ALA A 128 -26.57 12.15 43.40
N GLY A 129 -25.33 11.76 43.74
CA GLY A 129 -24.53 12.40 44.80
C GLY A 129 -23.38 13.30 44.34
N ASN A 130 -23.06 13.37 43.04
CA ASN A 130 -21.86 14.08 42.59
C ASN A 130 -22.16 15.53 42.14
N GLN A 131 -21.80 16.50 42.99
CA GLN A 131 -22.01 17.93 42.71
C GLN A 131 -21.28 18.45 41.46
N GLN A 132 -20.18 17.81 41.05
CA GLN A 132 -19.46 18.19 39.82
C GLN A 132 -20.28 17.82 38.57
N PHE A 133 -20.98 16.68 38.58
CA PHE A 133 -21.85 16.26 37.48
C PHE A 133 -23.05 17.21 37.33
N ALA A 134 -23.65 17.63 38.44
CA ALA A 134 -24.77 18.59 38.44
C ALA A 134 -24.36 20.00 38.00
N ALA A 135 -23.11 20.42 38.21
CA ALA A 135 -22.58 21.69 37.72
C ALA A 135 -22.31 21.66 36.20
N VAL A 136 -21.71 20.55 35.72
CA VAL A 136 -21.48 20.33 34.27
C VAL A 136 -22.81 20.20 33.51
N ASP A 137 -23.79 19.46 34.04
CA ASP A 137 -25.13 19.33 33.45
C ASP A 137 -25.86 20.68 33.35
N ARG A 138 -25.73 21.55 34.38
CA ARG A 138 -26.30 22.91 34.36
C ARG A 138 -25.62 23.84 33.35
N ALA A 139 -24.29 23.80 33.25
CA ALA A 139 -23.55 24.59 32.26
C ALA A 139 -23.93 24.17 30.83
N ILE A 140 -24.06 22.86 30.58
CA ILE A 140 -24.50 22.29 29.30
C ILE A 140 -25.95 22.71 28.96
N ALA A 141 -26.84 22.85 29.95
CA ALA A 141 -28.24 23.20 29.72
C ALA A 141 -28.45 24.63 29.18
N ALA A 142 -27.65 25.61 29.60
CA ALA A 142 -27.87 27.03 29.26
C ALA A 142 -27.45 27.39 27.82
N GLN A 143 -26.48 26.67 27.25
CA GLN A 143 -26.00 26.88 25.88
C GLN A 143 -25.82 25.55 25.12
N GLY A 144 -26.79 24.64 25.26
CA GLY A 144 -26.71 23.25 24.78
C GLY A 144 -26.19 23.11 23.36
N ARG A 145 -26.72 23.88 22.40
CA ARG A 145 -26.25 23.86 21.01
C ARG A 145 -24.78 24.28 20.85
N ARG A 146 -24.37 25.39 21.48
CA ARG A 146 -23.00 25.93 21.36
C ARG A 146 -21.99 25.00 22.04
N ILE A 147 -22.33 24.47 23.20
CA ILE A 147 -21.46 23.56 23.95
C ILE A 147 -21.32 22.23 23.20
N VAL A 148 -22.41 21.63 22.71
CA VAL A 148 -22.34 20.40 21.91
C VAL A 148 -21.53 20.60 20.62
N PHE A 149 -21.70 21.75 19.96
CA PHE A 149 -20.94 22.08 18.76
C PHE A 149 -19.44 22.16 19.05
N LEU A 150 -19.05 22.88 20.11
CA LEU A 150 -17.65 23.00 20.54
C LEU A 150 -17.06 21.65 21.00
N LEU A 151 -17.85 20.83 21.69
CA LEU A 151 -17.46 19.49 22.10
C LEU A 151 -17.24 18.56 20.90
N ARG A 152 -18.04 18.68 19.84
CA ARG A 152 -17.89 17.89 18.60
C ARG A 152 -16.72 18.36 17.73
N LEU A 153 -16.37 19.65 17.79
CA LEU A 153 -15.13 20.17 17.19
C LEU A 153 -13.87 19.72 17.96
N SER A 154 -14.00 19.44 19.26
CA SER A 154 -12.88 19.05 20.10
C SER A 154 -12.65 17.53 20.07
N PRO A 155 -11.44 17.03 19.79
CA PRO A 155 -11.13 15.60 19.88
C PRO A 155 -10.96 15.11 21.33
N ALA A 156 -11.35 15.91 22.33
CA ALA A 156 -11.09 15.63 23.74
C ALA A 156 -11.92 14.45 24.29
N PHE A 157 -13.05 14.12 23.66
CA PHE A 157 -13.96 13.09 24.15
C PHE A 157 -14.17 11.99 23.11
N PRO A 158 -14.14 10.70 23.51
CA PRO A 158 -14.50 9.60 22.61
C PRO A 158 -15.93 9.76 22.09
N PHE A 159 -16.10 9.62 20.77
CA PHE A 159 -17.35 9.90 20.06
C PHE A 159 -18.57 9.22 20.69
N SER A 160 -18.52 7.90 20.90
CA SER A 160 -19.64 7.14 21.45
C SER A 160 -19.96 7.57 22.88
N VAL A 161 -18.94 7.72 23.73
CA VAL A 161 -19.10 8.15 25.14
C VAL A 161 -19.78 9.52 25.22
N LEU A 162 -19.34 10.47 24.39
CA LEU A 162 -19.92 11.81 24.34
C LEU A 162 -21.43 11.77 23.99
N ASN A 163 -21.84 10.92 23.05
CA ASN A 163 -23.25 10.80 22.65
C ASN A 163 -24.14 10.31 23.79
N TYR A 164 -23.71 9.27 24.50
CA TYR A 164 -24.44 8.75 25.67
C TYR A 164 -24.44 9.75 26.83
N ALA A 165 -23.32 10.42 27.10
CA ALA A 165 -23.21 11.43 28.14
C ALA A 165 -24.16 12.62 27.87
N LEU A 166 -24.20 13.11 26.63
CA LEU A 166 -25.10 14.20 26.25
C LEU A 166 -26.58 13.78 26.30
N GLY A 167 -26.89 12.49 26.05
CA GLY A 167 -28.25 11.96 26.18
C GLY A 167 -28.79 11.99 27.62
N LEU A 168 -27.91 11.86 28.61
CA LEU A 168 -28.24 11.99 30.03
C LEU A 168 -28.36 13.45 30.50
N SER A 169 -27.85 14.39 29.72
CA SER A 169 -27.90 15.82 30.05
C SER A 169 -29.22 16.48 29.65
N ARG A 170 -29.40 17.75 30.02
CA ARG A 170 -30.58 18.55 29.67
C ARG A 170 -30.61 19.10 28.23
N VAL A 171 -29.65 18.75 27.37
CA VAL A 171 -29.64 19.21 25.96
C VAL A 171 -30.88 18.72 25.21
N THR A 172 -31.55 19.61 24.50
CA THR A 172 -32.71 19.24 23.66
C THR A 172 -32.28 18.43 22.43
N LEU A 173 -33.14 17.55 21.92
CA LEU A 173 -32.84 16.77 20.72
C LEU A 173 -32.53 17.68 19.53
N ARG A 174 -33.27 18.79 19.38
CA ARG A 174 -33.05 19.77 18.31
C ARG A 174 -31.66 20.39 18.38
N ASP A 175 -31.26 20.86 19.57
CA ASP A 175 -29.93 21.46 19.75
C ASP A 175 -28.81 20.47 19.48
N TYR A 176 -29.00 19.21 19.87
CA TYR A 176 -28.04 18.14 19.64
C TYR A 176 -27.85 17.82 18.15
N VAL A 177 -28.95 17.68 17.39
CA VAL A 177 -28.90 17.41 15.95
C VAL A 177 -28.31 18.60 15.20
N LEU A 178 -28.72 19.84 15.50
CA LEU A 178 -28.17 21.03 14.84
C LEU A 178 -26.67 21.21 15.14
N ALA A 179 -26.25 20.96 16.39
CA ALA A 179 -24.85 21.04 16.79
C ALA A 179 -23.97 19.94 16.17
N SER A 180 -24.58 18.89 15.59
CA SER A 180 -23.87 17.77 14.95
C SER A 180 -23.03 18.22 13.75
N VAL A 181 -23.37 19.36 13.12
CA VAL A 181 -22.55 20.03 12.09
C VAL A 181 -21.12 20.28 12.56
N GLY A 182 -20.88 20.41 13.86
CA GLY A 182 -19.53 20.52 14.43
C GLY A 182 -18.61 19.32 14.16
N MET A 183 -19.15 18.18 13.72
CA MET A 183 -18.35 17.02 13.30
C MET A 183 -17.74 17.17 11.90
N LEU A 184 -18.24 18.08 11.06
CA LEU A 184 -17.87 18.13 9.64
C LEU A 184 -16.37 18.28 9.40
N PRO A 185 -15.62 19.17 10.09
CA PRO A 185 -14.18 19.30 9.85
C PRO A 185 -13.42 18.00 10.12
N GLY A 186 -13.73 17.32 11.22
CA GLY A 186 -13.14 16.01 11.53
C GLY A 186 -13.57 14.93 10.53
N THR A 187 -14.84 14.94 10.12
CA THR A 187 -15.37 13.99 9.12
C THR A 187 -14.65 14.14 7.80
N VAL A 188 -14.55 15.36 7.26
CA VAL A 188 -13.84 15.67 6.02
C VAL A 188 -12.39 15.21 6.11
N LEU A 189 -11.71 15.46 7.24
CA LEU A 189 -10.31 15.07 7.42
C LEU A 189 -10.12 13.55 7.40
N TYR A 190 -10.93 12.78 8.15
CA TYR A 190 -10.83 11.33 8.16
C TYR A 190 -11.26 10.70 6.83
N VAL A 191 -12.31 11.23 6.19
CA VAL A 191 -12.73 10.78 4.85
C VAL A 191 -11.65 11.11 3.82
N TYR A 192 -10.99 12.27 3.92
CA TYR A 192 -9.85 12.62 3.06
C TYR A 192 -8.69 11.64 3.24
N TYR A 193 -8.36 11.26 4.48
CA TYR A 193 -7.37 10.22 4.72
C TYR A 193 -7.78 8.86 4.18
N GLY A 194 -9.06 8.50 4.32
CA GLY A 194 -9.62 7.29 3.72
C GLY A 194 -9.52 7.31 2.20
N LYS A 195 -9.83 8.45 1.57
CA LYS A 195 -9.69 8.65 0.13
C LYS A 195 -8.23 8.59 -0.28
N LEU A 196 -7.31 9.27 0.40
CA LEU A 196 -5.89 9.18 0.09
C LEU A 196 -5.36 7.76 0.24
N ALA A 197 -5.76 7.05 1.30
CA ALA A 197 -5.39 5.65 1.48
C ALA A 197 -6.02 4.76 0.41
N GLY A 198 -7.26 5.03 -0.01
CA GLY A 198 -7.97 4.34 -1.09
C GLY A 198 -7.39 4.64 -2.46
N ASP A 199 -7.05 5.90 -2.76
CA ASP A 199 -6.37 6.35 -3.98
C ASP A 199 -4.97 5.76 -4.01
N VAL A 200 -4.22 5.77 -2.90
CA VAL A 200 -2.92 5.11 -2.78
C VAL A 200 -3.08 3.59 -2.90
N ALA A 201 -4.15 2.98 -2.38
CA ALA A 201 -4.44 1.56 -2.51
C ALA A 201 -4.95 1.16 -3.90
N ALA A 202 -5.59 2.08 -4.63
CA ALA A 202 -6.07 1.91 -6.00
C ALA A 202 -4.94 2.16 -7.00
N LEU A 203 -4.06 3.13 -6.72
CA LEU A 203 -2.77 3.32 -7.39
C LEU A 203 -1.85 2.13 -7.09
N ALA A 204 -1.82 1.64 -5.85
CA ALA A 204 -1.16 0.39 -5.43
C ALA A 204 -1.92 -0.89 -5.81
N GLY A 205 -3.12 -0.74 -6.38
CA GLY A 205 -3.90 -1.81 -7.01
C GLY A 205 -3.32 -2.20 -8.37
N GLY A 206 -2.20 -1.59 -8.77
CA GLY A 206 -1.41 -2.03 -9.91
C GLY A 206 -0.01 -1.42 -10.07
N ALA A 207 0.38 -0.37 -9.33
CA ALA A 207 1.73 0.18 -9.34
C ALA A 207 2.18 0.60 -7.93
N GLN A 208 3.39 0.24 -7.50
CA GLN A 208 3.91 0.85 -6.27
C GLN A 208 3.92 2.37 -6.43
N THR A 209 3.23 3.11 -5.55
CA THR A 209 3.61 4.51 -5.33
C THR A 209 5.09 4.51 -4.96
N PRO A 210 5.96 5.21 -5.71
CA PRO A 210 7.38 5.25 -5.39
C PRO A 210 7.51 5.74 -3.94
N LYS A 211 8.08 4.92 -3.05
CA LYS A 211 8.47 5.35 -1.69
C LYS A 211 9.71 6.25 -1.77
N GLY A 212 9.68 7.21 -2.69
CA GLY A 212 10.70 8.23 -2.84
C GLY A 212 10.54 9.34 -1.80
N PRO A 213 11.48 10.29 -1.75
CA PRO A 213 11.41 11.42 -0.84
C PRO A 213 10.09 12.20 -0.93
N ALA A 214 9.48 12.27 -2.12
CA ALA A 214 8.18 12.92 -2.36
C ALA A 214 7.01 12.23 -1.64
N TYR A 215 6.98 10.88 -1.58
CA TYR A 215 5.96 10.14 -0.84
C TYR A 215 6.05 10.41 0.66
N TYR A 216 7.26 10.34 1.21
CA TYR A 216 7.50 10.68 2.60
C TYR A 216 7.25 12.16 2.88
N ALA A 217 7.54 13.06 1.94
CA ALA A 217 7.22 14.48 2.05
C ALA A 217 5.70 14.72 2.10
N VAL A 218 4.90 14.05 1.26
CA VAL A 218 3.43 14.17 1.31
C VAL A 218 2.87 13.58 2.61
N LEU A 219 3.39 12.46 3.09
CA LEU A 219 2.99 11.88 4.38
C LEU A 219 3.37 12.77 5.57
N ILE A 220 4.61 13.28 5.58
CA ILE A 220 5.10 14.18 6.63
C ILE A 220 4.31 15.49 6.58
N LEU A 221 4.07 16.05 5.40
CA LEU A 221 3.27 17.27 5.22
C LEU A 221 1.82 17.04 5.69
N GLY A 222 1.21 15.91 5.33
CA GLY A 222 -0.12 15.53 5.79
C GLY A 222 -0.19 15.33 7.30
N LEU A 223 0.83 14.70 7.90
CA LEU A 223 0.95 14.52 9.35
C LEU A 223 1.12 15.86 10.06
N VAL A 224 2.02 16.72 9.57
CA VAL A 224 2.25 18.07 10.10
C VAL A 224 0.98 18.91 9.97
N ALA A 225 0.31 18.89 8.82
CA ALA A 225 -0.95 19.60 8.60
C ALA A 225 -2.03 19.12 9.59
N THR A 226 -2.17 17.82 9.83
CA THR A 226 -3.12 17.29 10.81
C THR A 226 -2.76 17.63 12.23
N VAL A 227 -1.48 17.57 12.61
CA VAL A 227 -1.04 18.00 13.93
C VAL A 227 -1.34 19.49 14.12
N VAL A 228 -1.06 20.33 13.13
CA VAL A 228 -1.31 21.78 13.16
C VAL A 228 -2.80 22.07 13.23
N VAL A 229 -3.61 21.53 12.32
CA VAL A 229 -5.07 21.75 12.27
C VAL A 229 -5.73 21.22 13.53
N THR A 230 -5.42 20.00 13.96
CA THR A 230 -5.98 19.42 15.19
C THR A 230 -5.56 20.25 16.40
N THR A 231 -4.32 20.73 16.46
CA THR A 231 -3.86 21.59 17.57
C THR A 231 -4.56 22.94 17.58
N ILE A 232 -4.70 23.60 16.41
CA ILE A 232 -5.40 24.89 16.29
C ILE A 232 -6.87 24.71 16.68
N VAL A 233 -7.58 23.76 16.07
CA VAL A 233 -9.00 23.49 16.35
C VAL A 233 -9.19 23.11 17.81
N THR A 234 -8.33 22.26 18.38
CA THR A 234 -8.40 21.89 19.79
C THR A 234 -8.16 23.07 20.71
N ARG A 235 -7.16 23.91 20.42
CA ARG A 235 -6.87 25.11 21.23
C ARG A 235 -8.01 26.11 21.16
N THR A 236 -8.55 26.37 19.97
CA THR A 236 -9.67 27.29 19.77
C THR A 236 -10.94 26.76 20.40
N ALA A 237 -11.26 25.46 20.24
CA ALA A 237 -12.42 24.84 20.86
C ALA A 237 -12.31 24.80 22.38
N ARG A 238 -11.12 24.49 22.95
CA ARG A 238 -10.90 24.52 24.41
C ARG A 238 -10.97 25.93 24.98
N ARG A 239 -10.44 26.93 24.26
CA ARG A 239 -10.54 28.33 24.66
C ARG A 239 -11.99 28.79 24.66
N ALA A 240 -12.72 28.53 23.58
CA ALA A 240 -14.15 28.83 23.46
C ALA A 240 -15.00 28.07 24.49
N LEU A 241 -14.64 26.82 24.82
CA LEU A 241 -15.32 26.05 25.85
C LEU A 241 -15.08 26.66 27.24
N ARG A 242 -13.83 27.02 27.57
CA ARG A 242 -13.50 27.71 28.84
C ARG A 242 -14.25 29.02 28.97
N GLU A 243 -14.23 29.86 27.94
CA GLU A 243 -14.99 31.12 27.92
C GLU A 243 -16.50 30.89 28.08
N ALA A 244 -17.07 29.87 27.41
CA ALA A 244 -18.49 29.53 27.54
C ALA A 244 -18.85 28.94 28.93
N THR A 245 -17.94 28.21 29.57
CA THR A 245 -18.17 27.68 30.94
C THR A 245 -17.99 28.77 31.99
N GLU A 246 -17.07 29.71 31.80
CA GLU A 246 -16.84 30.85 32.70
C GLU A 246 -17.99 31.86 32.63
N THR A 247 -18.53 32.13 31.44
CA THR A 247 -19.71 32.98 31.25
C THR A 247 -20.99 32.37 31.86
N ALA A 248 -21.07 31.04 31.93
CA ALA A 248 -22.18 30.31 32.55
C ALA A 248 -22.06 30.16 34.09
N ALA A 249 -20.91 30.53 34.67
CA ALA A 249 -20.61 30.37 36.09
C ALA A 249 -20.68 31.65 36.96
N PRO A 250 -21.68 32.57 36.89
CA PRO A 250 -21.82 33.59 37.93
C PRO A 250 -22.52 33.11 39.22
N VAL A 251 -23.01 31.87 39.33
CA VAL A 251 -23.80 31.42 40.49
C VAL A 251 -23.32 30.07 41.04
N ALA A 252 -22.11 30.03 41.59
CA ALA A 252 -21.71 29.07 42.62
C ALA A 252 -20.38 29.52 43.23
N SER A 253 -20.47 30.31 44.29
CA SER A 253 -19.33 30.85 45.01
C SER A 253 -18.57 29.79 45.82
N ARG A 254 -17.26 30.00 45.91
CA ARG A 254 -16.32 29.55 46.97
C ARG A 254 -15.89 28.08 47.11
N GLY A 255 -16.23 27.17 46.18
CA GLY A 255 -15.56 25.86 46.06
C GLY A 255 -14.58 25.73 44.87
N ALA A 256 -14.71 26.59 43.87
CA ALA A 256 -14.09 26.41 42.55
C ALA A 256 -12.62 26.84 42.44
N ALA A 257 -12.06 27.52 43.44
CA ALA A 257 -10.69 28.02 43.39
C ALA A 257 -9.64 26.93 43.66
N VAL A 258 -9.97 25.92 44.49
CA VAL A 258 -9.09 24.78 44.79
C VAL A 258 -9.06 23.78 43.62
N VAL A 259 -10.18 23.62 42.90
CA VAL A 259 -10.26 22.77 41.70
C VAL A 259 -9.52 23.39 40.50
N LYS A 260 -9.47 24.73 40.41
CA LYS A 260 -8.75 25.44 39.34
C LYS A 260 -7.24 25.17 39.35
N SER A 261 -6.61 24.95 40.51
CA SER A 261 -5.17 24.67 40.61
C SER A 261 -4.82 23.19 40.40
N GLU A 262 -5.62 22.25 40.91
CA GLU A 262 -5.39 20.80 40.73
C GLU A 262 -5.68 20.31 39.30
N VAL A 263 -6.72 20.84 38.65
CA VAL A 263 -7.04 20.48 37.24
C VAL A 263 -6.08 21.16 36.26
N ALA A 264 -5.59 22.37 36.56
CA ALA A 264 -4.58 23.04 35.75
C ALA A 264 -3.20 22.35 35.86
N ALA A 265 -2.76 21.96 37.06
CA ALA A 265 -1.49 21.31 37.31
C ALA A 265 -1.44 19.85 36.78
N SER A 266 -2.55 19.11 36.87
CA SER A 266 -2.67 17.79 36.23
C SER A 266 -2.77 17.87 34.70
N SER A 267 -3.38 18.92 34.13
CA SER A 267 -3.52 19.06 32.67
C SER A 267 -2.26 19.50 31.92
N LEU A 268 -1.31 20.19 32.56
CA LEU A 268 -0.03 20.59 31.95
C LEU A 268 0.99 19.44 31.90
N THR A 269 0.91 18.51 32.86
CA THR A 269 1.66 17.26 32.85
C THR A 269 1.08 16.27 31.84
N ASP A 270 -0.24 16.27 31.62
CA ASP A 270 -0.93 15.36 30.68
C ASP A 270 -0.64 15.66 29.20
N VAL A 271 -0.55 16.94 28.78
CA VAL A 271 -0.31 17.28 27.35
C VAL A 271 1.11 16.94 26.89
N ARG A 272 2.12 17.12 27.75
CA ARG A 272 3.50 16.71 27.48
C ARG A 272 3.65 15.19 27.54
N SER A 273 2.91 14.53 28.44
CA SER A 273 2.87 13.07 28.54
C SER A 273 2.13 12.45 27.36
N MET A 274 1.07 13.07 26.84
CA MET A 274 0.30 12.61 25.69
C MET A 274 1.03 12.87 24.36
N HIS A 275 1.80 13.96 24.23
CA HIS A 275 2.73 14.13 23.10
C HIS A 275 3.86 13.10 23.15
N ARG A 276 4.43 12.82 24.33
CA ARG A 276 5.45 11.76 24.50
C ARG A 276 4.87 10.37 24.29
N LEU A 277 3.62 10.12 24.68
CA LEU A 277 2.92 8.85 24.46
C LEU A 277 2.55 8.70 22.98
N MET A 278 2.10 9.75 22.29
CA MET A 278 1.87 9.73 20.83
C MET A 278 3.18 9.56 20.05
N LEU A 279 4.24 10.29 20.39
CA LEU A 279 5.56 10.13 19.78
C LEU A 279 6.16 8.75 20.07
N ALA A 280 6.02 8.23 21.29
CA ALA A 280 6.43 6.87 21.64
C ALA A 280 5.58 5.82 20.94
N THR A 281 4.26 6.02 20.82
CA THR A 281 3.34 5.11 20.12
C THR A 281 3.64 5.12 18.61
N LEU A 282 3.95 6.29 18.03
CA LEU A 282 4.39 6.44 16.64
C LEU A 282 5.79 5.87 16.40
N LEU A 283 6.73 6.03 17.33
CA LEU A 283 8.05 5.38 17.28
C LEU A 283 7.92 3.86 17.41
N THR A 284 7.06 3.36 18.29
CA THR A 284 6.79 1.91 18.42
C THR A 284 6.02 1.36 17.23
N LEU A 285 5.15 2.14 16.57
CA LEU A 285 4.52 1.74 15.30
C LEU A 285 5.55 1.66 14.17
N ALA A 286 6.54 2.56 14.17
CA ALA A 286 7.67 2.54 13.25
C ALA A 286 8.66 1.39 13.55
N LEU A 287 8.87 1.04 14.82
CA LEU A 287 9.74 -0.06 15.26
C LEU A 287 9.10 -1.46 15.14
N VAL A 288 7.78 -1.58 15.26
CA VAL A 288 7.01 -2.83 15.02
C VAL A 288 6.76 -3.06 13.52
N SER A 289 7.16 -2.12 12.67
CA SER A 289 7.28 -2.31 11.21
C SER A 289 8.58 -3.01 10.80
N ALA A 290 9.29 -3.66 11.73
CA ALA A 290 10.27 -4.68 11.33
C ALA A 290 9.51 -5.75 10.52
N PRO A 291 9.90 -6.03 9.28
CA PRO A 291 9.26 -7.07 8.50
C PRO A 291 9.35 -8.38 9.30
N LEU A 292 8.20 -9.04 9.51
CA LEU A 292 8.20 -10.44 9.88
C LEU A 292 9.10 -11.17 8.86
N PRO A 293 9.86 -12.21 9.26
CA PRO A 293 10.58 -13.02 8.28
C PRO A 293 9.57 -13.43 7.21
N SER A 294 9.82 -12.99 5.98
CA SER A 294 8.93 -13.27 4.86
C SER A 294 8.83 -14.77 4.73
N GLN A 295 7.61 -15.30 4.64
CA GLN A 295 7.41 -16.65 4.17
C GLN A 295 7.87 -16.66 2.71
N GLY A 296 9.14 -17.01 2.49
CA GLY A 296 9.76 -17.11 1.18
C GLY A 296 9.32 -18.38 0.46
N PHE A 297 9.52 -18.43 -0.85
CA PHE A 297 9.42 -19.68 -1.60
C PHE A 297 10.83 -20.15 -1.97
N ASP A 298 11.11 -21.44 -1.77
CA ASP A 298 12.43 -21.99 -2.05
C ASP A 298 12.61 -22.23 -3.56
N HIS A 299 13.33 -21.31 -4.20
CA HIS A 299 13.74 -21.40 -5.60
C HIS A 299 15.09 -22.12 -5.80
N SER A 300 15.75 -22.63 -4.76
CA SER A 300 17.11 -23.20 -4.85
C SER A 300 17.24 -24.34 -5.88
N ALA A 301 16.21 -25.18 -6.01
CA ALA A 301 16.19 -26.26 -6.99
C ALA A 301 16.22 -25.73 -8.43
N PHE A 302 15.48 -24.65 -8.72
CA PHE A 302 15.47 -24.02 -10.03
C PHE A 302 16.73 -23.21 -10.28
N ASP A 303 17.23 -22.51 -9.27
CA ASP A 303 18.51 -21.81 -9.31
C ASP A 303 19.67 -22.74 -9.70
N ALA A 304 19.75 -23.92 -9.08
CA ALA A 304 20.75 -24.93 -9.41
C ALA A 304 20.64 -25.42 -10.87
N LEU A 305 19.41 -25.62 -11.36
CA LEU A 305 19.16 -26.01 -12.74
C LEU A 305 19.54 -24.92 -13.74
N LEU A 306 19.21 -23.66 -13.44
CA LEU A 306 19.58 -22.51 -14.27
C LEU A 306 21.10 -22.40 -14.38
N LYS A 307 21.84 -22.49 -13.27
CA LYS A 307 23.31 -22.46 -13.26
C LYS A 307 23.93 -23.60 -14.07
N GLN A 308 23.29 -24.77 -14.07
CA GLN A 308 23.80 -25.95 -14.74
C GLN A 308 23.51 -25.96 -16.25
N TYR A 309 22.32 -25.49 -16.65
CA TYR A 309 21.78 -25.70 -18.00
C TYR A 309 21.50 -24.41 -18.77
N VAL A 310 21.80 -23.24 -18.18
CA VAL A 310 21.75 -21.94 -18.87
C VAL A 310 23.15 -21.35 -18.94
N ALA A 311 23.59 -21.03 -20.16
CA ALA A 311 24.88 -20.39 -20.40
C ALA A 311 24.70 -19.21 -21.35
N LYS A 312 25.04 -18.00 -20.88
CA LYS A 312 24.91 -16.74 -21.66
C LYS A 312 23.49 -16.53 -22.23
N GLY A 313 22.46 -16.90 -21.47
CA GLY A 313 21.06 -16.83 -21.90
C GLY A 313 20.60 -17.95 -22.83
N MET A 314 21.46 -18.92 -23.16
CA MET A 314 21.13 -20.10 -23.96
C MET A 314 20.79 -21.29 -23.07
N VAL A 315 19.71 -21.99 -23.40
CA VAL A 315 19.14 -23.06 -22.59
C VAL A 315 19.43 -24.44 -23.19
N ASP A 316 19.79 -25.41 -22.35
CA ASP A 316 19.82 -26.83 -22.69
C ASP A 316 18.47 -27.48 -22.34
N TYR A 317 17.53 -27.40 -23.28
CA TYR A 317 16.17 -27.90 -23.07
C TYR A 317 16.11 -29.42 -22.84
N ASP A 318 16.99 -30.19 -23.49
CA ASP A 318 17.03 -31.65 -23.33
C ASP A 318 17.46 -32.01 -21.90
N ALA A 319 18.48 -31.34 -21.38
CA ALA A 319 18.94 -31.54 -20.00
C ALA A 319 17.89 -31.11 -18.97
N PHE A 320 17.18 -30.00 -19.20
CA PHE A 320 16.05 -29.60 -18.37
C PHE A 320 14.92 -30.66 -18.35
N GLY A 321 14.56 -31.18 -19.53
CA GLY A 321 13.51 -32.20 -19.65
C GLY A 321 13.86 -33.55 -19.01
N ALA A 322 15.14 -33.91 -19.01
CA ALA A 322 15.64 -35.13 -18.39
C ALA A 322 15.79 -35.01 -16.85
N ALA A 323 15.91 -33.80 -16.31
CA ALA A 323 16.20 -33.58 -14.89
C ALA A 323 14.99 -33.85 -13.97
N PRO A 324 15.04 -34.84 -13.06
CA PRO A 324 13.94 -35.09 -12.11
C PRO A 324 13.67 -33.92 -11.17
N THR A 325 14.72 -33.17 -10.82
CA THR A 325 14.64 -31.96 -9.99
C THR A 325 13.77 -30.87 -10.60
N PHE A 326 13.75 -30.77 -11.94
CA PHE A 326 12.90 -29.79 -12.63
C PHE A 326 11.41 -30.13 -12.44
N ARG A 327 11.05 -31.40 -12.58
CA ARG A 327 9.67 -31.88 -12.31
C ARG A 327 9.26 -31.62 -10.86
N THR A 328 10.15 -31.89 -9.90
CA THR A 328 9.90 -31.63 -8.48
C THR A 328 9.69 -30.13 -8.21
N TYR A 329 10.43 -29.27 -8.90
CA TYR A 329 10.25 -27.82 -8.80
C TYR A 329 8.90 -27.35 -9.38
N LEU A 330 8.49 -27.85 -10.55
CA LEU A 330 7.15 -27.53 -11.07
C LEU A 330 6.03 -28.00 -10.12
N GLN A 331 6.21 -29.13 -9.44
CA GLN A 331 5.29 -29.60 -8.42
C GLN A 331 5.27 -28.73 -7.16
N SER A 332 6.39 -28.09 -6.77
CA SER A 332 6.39 -27.14 -5.65
C SER A 332 5.66 -25.85 -6.03
N LEU A 333 5.83 -25.35 -7.26
CA LEU A 333 5.04 -24.22 -7.80
C LEU A 333 3.54 -24.54 -7.78
N ALA A 334 3.16 -25.75 -8.20
CA ALA A 334 1.77 -26.21 -8.23
C ALA A 334 1.08 -26.21 -6.85
N ARG A 335 1.84 -26.41 -5.77
CA ARG A 335 1.32 -26.46 -4.39
C ARG A 335 1.35 -25.11 -3.68
N GLN A 336 2.21 -24.19 -4.11
CA GLN A 336 2.36 -22.89 -3.47
C GLN A 336 1.14 -22.01 -3.74
N ASP A 337 0.63 -21.38 -2.68
CA ASP A 337 -0.34 -20.28 -2.76
C ASP A 337 0.44 -18.94 -2.79
N PRO A 338 0.52 -18.26 -3.94
CA PRO A 338 1.32 -17.04 -4.06
C PRO A 338 0.73 -15.87 -3.26
N ALA A 339 -0.54 -15.91 -2.87
CA ALA A 339 -1.17 -14.83 -2.09
C ALA A 339 -0.61 -14.72 -0.65
N ARG A 340 0.12 -15.74 -0.19
CA ARG A 340 0.77 -15.77 1.14
C ARG A 340 2.19 -15.21 1.15
N LEU A 341 2.77 -14.99 -0.03
CA LEU A 341 4.12 -14.47 -0.17
C LEU A 341 4.15 -12.95 0.02
N SER A 342 5.30 -12.39 0.40
CA SER A 342 5.49 -10.94 0.36
C SER A 342 5.42 -10.45 -1.10
N ARG A 343 5.13 -9.17 -1.34
CA ARG A 343 4.96 -8.65 -2.71
C ARG A 343 6.14 -8.97 -3.63
N ASP A 344 7.37 -8.75 -3.15
CA ASP A 344 8.58 -8.96 -3.96
C ASP A 344 8.85 -10.45 -4.13
N GLU A 345 8.58 -11.25 -3.11
CA GLU A 345 8.66 -12.72 -3.23
C GLU A 345 7.61 -13.26 -4.20
N GLN A 346 6.42 -12.68 -4.22
CA GLN A 346 5.33 -13.06 -5.11
C GLN A 346 5.68 -12.73 -6.57
N LEU A 347 6.25 -11.55 -6.84
CA LEU A 347 6.72 -11.19 -8.19
C LEU A 347 7.89 -12.09 -8.62
N ALA A 348 8.88 -12.31 -7.75
CA ALA A 348 9.96 -13.25 -8.02
C ALA A 348 9.43 -14.66 -8.34
N PHE A 349 8.47 -15.13 -7.55
CA PHE A 349 7.78 -16.40 -7.76
C PHE A 349 7.13 -16.47 -9.14
N TRP A 350 6.37 -15.45 -9.55
CA TRP A 350 5.68 -15.43 -10.84
C TRP A 350 6.65 -15.33 -12.03
N ILE A 351 7.73 -14.55 -11.91
CA ILE A 351 8.78 -14.49 -12.94
C ILE A 351 9.43 -15.87 -13.11
N ASN A 352 9.80 -16.53 -12.01
CA ASN A 352 10.38 -17.87 -12.05
C ASN A 352 9.39 -18.91 -12.57
N ALA A 353 8.12 -18.81 -12.20
CA ALA A 353 7.07 -19.70 -12.71
C ALA A 353 6.89 -19.55 -14.22
N TYR A 354 6.80 -18.32 -14.73
CA TYR A 354 6.73 -18.06 -16.17
C TYR A 354 7.92 -18.69 -16.89
N ASN A 355 9.15 -18.40 -16.46
CA ASN A 355 10.35 -18.89 -17.13
C ASN A 355 10.45 -20.43 -17.08
N ALA A 356 10.13 -21.04 -15.93
CA ALA A 356 10.11 -22.48 -15.80
C ALA A 356 9.03 -23.12 -16.69
N TYR A 357 7.83 -22.55 -16.74
CA TYR A 357 6.77 -23.07 -17.61
C TYR A 357 7.04 -22.80 -19.10
N THR A 358 7.76 -21.74 -19.47
CA THR A 358 8.26 -21.57 -20.84
C THR A 358 9.23 -22.69 -21.21
N ILE A 359 10.17 -23.04 -20.32
CA ILE A 359 11.06 -24.21 -20.54
C ILE A 359 10.24 -25.49 -20.66
N GLN A 360 9.29 -25.72 -19.77
CA GLN A 360 8.40 -26.89 -19.81
C GLN A 360 7.57 -26.94 -21.09
N LEU A 361 7.15 -25.81 -21.64
CA LEU A 361 6.41 -25.74 -22.90
C LEU A 361 7.29 -26.25 -24.05
N ILE A 362 8.52 -25.75 -24.16
CA ILE A 362 9.48 -26.19 -25.19
C ILE A 362 9.78 -27.70 -25.07
N VAL A 363 10.03 -28.17 -23.85
CA VAL A 363 10.30 -29.59 -23.56
C VAL A 363 9.10 -30.47 -23.92
N LYS A 364 7.89 -30.06 -23.53
CA LYS A 364 6.66 -30.84 -23.74
C LYS A 364 6.37 -31.07 -25.23
N HIS A 365 6.66 -30.07 -26.07
CA HIS A 365 6.40 -30.11 -27.51
C HIS A 365 7.58 -30.58 -28.36
N ASP A 366 8.71 -30.90 -27.72
CA ASP A 366 9.95 -31.28 -28.41
C ASP A 366 10.40 -30.26 -29.49
N GLU A 367 10.17 -28.96 -29.25
CA GLU A 367 10.49 -27.90 -30.22
C GLU A 367 11.97 -27.50 -30.14
N ARG A 368 12.67 -27.42 -31.29
CA ARG A 368 14.12 -27.07 -31.34
C ARG A 368 14.47 -25.92 -32.29
N ARG A 369 13.50 -25.39 -33.03
CA ARG A 369 13.70 -24.32 -34.02
C ARG A 369 13.13 -22.98 -33.57
N SER A 370 11.87 -22.93 -33.15
CA SER A 370 11.20 -21.69 -32.73
C SER A 370 9.97 -21.99 -31.89
N ILE A 371 9.81 -21.29 -30.76
CA ILE A 371 8.60 -21.36 -29.92
C ILE A 371 7.32 -21.12 -30.73
N ARG A 372 7.38 -20.33 -31.81
CA ARG A 372 6.23 -20.03 -32.68
C ARG A 372 5.72 -21.23 -33.46
N ASN A 373 6.39 -22.37 -33.46
CA ASN A 373 5.93 -23.58 -34.13
C ASN A 373 4.96 -24.39 -33.27
N ILE A 374 4.96 -24.16 -31.96
CA ILE A 374 4.07 -24.84 -31.02
C ILE A 374 2.62 -24.42 -31.30
N ASN A 375 1.72 -25.41 -31.33
CA ASN A 375 0.30 -25.26 -31.63
C ASN A 375 -0.01 -24.62 -33.00
N LYS A 376 0.94 -24.60 -33.94
CA LYS A 376 0.64 -24.30 -35.35
C LYS A 376 0.12 -25.56 -36.05
N THR A 377 -1.17 -25.59 -36.38
CA THR A 377 -1.71 -26.56 -37.32
C THR A 377 -1.92 -25.89 -38.67
N PHE A 378 -1.53 -26.54 -39.77
CA PHE A 378 -1.57 -26.00 -41.14
C PHE A 378 -2.98 -25.52 -41.59
N PHE A 379 -4.05 -25.99 -40.92
CA PHE A 379 -5.44 -25.69 -41.26
C PHE A 379 -6.31 -25.15 -40.10
N LEU A 380 -5.86 -25.18 -38.84
CA LEU A 380 -6.59 -24.64 -37.68
C LEU A 380 -5.75 -23.58 -36.97
N LYS A 381 -6.28 -22.35 -36.87
CA LYS A 381 -5.74 -21.31 -35.99
C LYS A 381 -6.07 -21.65 -34.53
N LEU A 382 -5.28 -22.52 -33.93
CA LEU A 382 -5.26 -22.67 -32.46
C LEU A 382 -4.68 -21.39 -31.84
N LYS A 383 -5.03 -21.14 -30.57
CA LYS A 383 -4.39 -20.05 -29.82
C LYS A 383 -2.87 -20.35 -29.71
N GLY A 384 -2.04 -19.30 -29.79
CA GLY A 384 -0.58 -19.42 -29.88
C GLY A 384 0.07 -20.12 -28.67
N PRO A 385 1.39 -20.34 -28.67
CA PRO A 385 2.09 -21.09 -27.62
C PRO A 385 1.82 -20.59 -26.20
N TRP A 386 1.66 -19.27 -26.04
CA TRP A 386 1.42 -18.65 -24.74
C TRP A 386 0.04 -18.88 -24.14
N ALA A 387 -0.93 -19.32 -24.95
CA ALA A 387 -2.32 -19.55 -24.55
C ALA A 387 -2.62 -21.01 -24.16
N GLU A 388 -1.61 -21.88 -24.13
CA GLU A 388 -1.77 -23.26 -23.67
C GLU A 388 -1.84 -23.32 -22.14
N PRO A 389 -2.87 -23.94 -21.55
CA PRO A 389 -3.01 -24.04 -20.09
C PRO A 389 -2.10 -25.16 -19.56
N LEU A 390 -0.79 -24.87 -19.42
CA LEU A 390 0.19 -25.81 -18.88
C LEU A 390 0.72 -25.46 -17.49
N ALA A 391 0.59 -24.20 -17.06
CA ALA A 391 1.22 -23.71 -15.85
C ALA A 391 0.34 -23.96 -14.63
N ARG A 392 0.73 -24.89 -13.75
CA ARG A 392 -0.01 -25.16 -12.52
C ARG A 392 0.56 -24.37 -11.34
N VAL A 393 -0.26 -23.56 -10.68
CA VAL A 393 0.11 -22.81 -9.47
C VAL A 393 -1.08 -22.77 -8.50
N GLY A 394 -0.84 -23.01 -7.21
CA GLY A 394 -1.91 -22.97 -6.19
C GLY A 394 -3.11 -23.88 -6.50
N GLY A 395 -2.88 -25.02 -7.16
CA GLY A 395 -3.93 -25.94 -7.61
C GLY A 395 -4.72 -25.52 -8.85
N LYS A 396 -4.45 -24.35 -9.44
CA LYS A 396 -5.11 -23.83 -10.66
C LYS A 396 -4.19 -23.92 -11.88
N ASP A 397 -4.81 -24.08 -13.05
CA ASP A 397 -4.12 -24.06 -14.34
C ASP A 397 -4.14 -22.64 -14.91
N TYR A 398 -2.99 -22.22 -15.43
CA TYR A 398 -2.74 -20.93 -16.03
C TYR A 398 -2.06 -21.12 -17.39
N THR A 399 -2.28 -20.16 -18.27
CA THR A 399 -1.48 -19.97 -19.48
C THR A 399 -0.30 -19.04 -19.18
N LEU A 400 0.70 -18.97 -20.07
CA LEU A 400 1.77 -17.96 -19.93
C LEU A 400 1.20 -16.54 -20.10
N ASP A 401 0.20 -16.38 -20.97
CA ASP A 401 -0.55 -15.13 -21.13
C ASP A 401 -1.25 -14.72 -19.82
N ASP A 402 -1.83 -15.67 -19.08
CA ASP A 402 -2.46 -15.35 -17.79
C ASP A 402 -1.43 -14.85 -16.77
N ILE A 403 -0.28 -15.52 -16.70
CA ILE A 403 0.80 -15.11 -15.78
C ILE A 403 1.30 -13.71 -16.12
N GLU A 404 1.52 -13.40 -17.39
CA GLU A 404 2.03 -12.09 -17.80
C GLU A 404 0.95 -10.99 -17.78
N HIS A 405 -0.15 -11.18 -18.49
CA HIS A 405 -1.13 -10.13 -18.79
C HIS A 405 -2.26 -10.01 -17.78
N VAL A 406 -2.59 -11.09 -17.06
CA VAL A 406 -3.67 -11.07 -16.07
C VAL A 406 -3.11 -10.90 -14.65
N ILE A 407 -1.93 -11.46 -14.38
CA ILE A 407 -1.31 -11.43 -13.05
C ILE A 407 -0.22 -10.36 -12.97
N ILE A 408 0.90 -10.53 -13.67
CA ILE A 408 2.10 -9.71 -13.43
C ILE A 408 1.87 -8.25 -13.83
N ARG A 409 1.53 -7.99 -15.10
CA ARG A 409 1.45 -6.62 -15.63
C ARG A 409 0.43 -5.76 -14.87
N PRO A 410 -0.82 -6.21 -14.63
CA PRO A 410 -1.80 -5.39 -13.92
C PRO A 410 -1.49 -5.21 -12.43
N THR A 411 -0.83 -6.18 -11.78
CA THR A 411 -0.61 -6.15 -10.33
C THR A 411 0.61 -5.33 -9.94
N TYR A 412 1.70 -5.40 -10.73
CA TYR A 412 2.98 -4.88 -10.29
C TYR A 412 3.41 -3.57 -10.95
N GLY A 413 2.95 -3.28 -12.17
CA GLY A 413 3.31 -2.05 -12.89
C GLY A 413 4.82 -1.87 -13.02
N GLU A 414 5.54 -2.98 -13.20
CA GLU A 414 7.00 -3.06 -13.19
C GLU A 414 7.51 -3.31 -14.63
N PRO A 415 7.97 -2.30 -15.38
CA PRO A 415 8.33 -2.47 -16.78
C PRO A 415 9.53 -3.41 -17.01
N ARG A 416 10.40 -3.62 -16.00
CA ARG A 416 11.54 -4.53 -16.11
C ARG A 416 11.15 -6.00 -16.21
N ILE A 417 9.88 -6.35 -15.95
CA ILE A 417 9.39 -7.72 -16.18
C ILE A 417 9.54 -8.14 -17.65
N HIS A 418 9.47 -7.19 -18.60
CA HIS A 418 9.72 -7.46 -20.03
C HIS A 418 11.16 -7.85 -20.35
N PHE A 419 12.08 -7.66 -19.40
CA PHE A 419 13.47 -8.10 -19.50
C PHE A 419 13.71 -9.42 -18.77
N ALA A 420 12.75 -9.85 -17.94
CA ALA A 420 12.85 -10.99 -17.04
C ALA A 420 11.97 -12.18 -17.46
N LEU A 421 10.85 -11.93 -18.16
CA LEU A 421 9.98 -12.95 -18.74
C LEU A 421 10.53 -13.34 -20.12
N VAL A 422 11.16 -14.52 -20.21
CA VAL A 422 11.88 -14.92 -21.42
C VAL A 422 11.05 -15.88 -22.26
N CYS A 423 10.74 -15.43 -23.47
CA CYS A 423 9.93 -16.12 -24.48
C CYS A 423 10.66 -17.21 -25.30
N ALA A 424 11.80 -17.71 -24.82
CA ALA A 424 12.62 -18.74 -25.48
C ALA A 424 13.15 -18.41 -26.90
N ALA A 425 13.19 -17.13 -27.31
CA ALA A 425 13.76 -16.71 -28.59
C ALA A 425 15.07 -15.95 -28.43
N MET A 426 15.94 -15.99 -29.44
CA MET A 426 17.23 -15.27 -29.47
C MET A 426 17.05 -13.74 -29.37
N GLY A 427 15.97 -13.21 -29.96
CA GLY A 427 15.57 -11.81 -29.86
C GLY A 427 15.02 -11.40 -28.49
N CYS A 428 14.59 -12.36 -27.65
CA CYS A 428 14.14 -12.09 -26.29
C CYS A 428 15.34 -11.61 -25.43
N PRO A 429 15.09 -10.98 -24.26
CA PRO A 429 16.12 -10.80 -23.25
C PRO A 429 16.76 -12.15 -22.89
N PRO A 430 18.08 -12.18 -22.59
CA PRO A 430 18.73 -13.44 -22.22
C PRO A 430 18.18 -13.96 -20.89
N LEU A 431 17.92 -15.26 -20.81
CA LEU A 431 17.52 -15.90 -19.56
C LEU A 431 18.68 -15.84 -18.55
N ARG A 432 18.36 -15.42 -17.31
CA ARG A 432 19.33 -15.44 -16.22
C ARG A 432 19.71 -16.87 -15.85
N ASP A 433 20.96 -17.05 -15.47
CA ASP A 433 21.49 -18.31 -14.94
C ASP A 433 21.26 -18.46 -13.43
N GLU A 434 20.49 -17.57 -12.80
CA GLU A 434 20.06 -17.65 -11.41
C GLU A 434 18.55 -17.38 -11.29
N ALA A 435 17.91 -17.95 -10.27
CA ALA A 435 16.49 -17.70 -10.02
C ALA A 435 16.27 -16.34 -9.35
N TYR A 436 15.11 -15.72 -9.60
CA TYR A 436 14.71 -14.51 -8.89
C TYR A 436 14.33 -14.85 -7.44
N THR A 437 14.66 -13.97 -6.49
CA THR A 437 14.22 -14.10 -5.09
C THR A 437 13.69 -12.76 -4.60
N GLY A 438 12.70 -12.74 -3.71
CA GLY A 438 12.14 -11.49 -3.21
C GLY A 438 13.20 -10.59 -2.55
N ALA A 439 14.18 -11.19 -1.86
CA ALA A 439 15.27 -10.46 -1.22
C ALA A 439 16.23 -9.76 -2.21
N ARG A 440 16.40 -10.30 -3.43
CA ARG A 440 17.31 -9.74 -4.44
C ARG A 440 16.60 -9.19 -5.67
N LEU A 441 15.27 -9.23 -5.71
CA LEU A 441 14.46 -8.95 -6.91
C LEU A 441 14.84 -7.62 -7.57
N GLU A 442 14.92 -6.54 -6.79
CA GLU A 442 15.25 -5.21 -7.31
C GLU A 442 16.63 -5.20 -7.98
N ALA A 443 17.66 -5.74 -7.31
CA ALA A 443 19.00 -5.81 -7.85
C ALA A 443 19.06 -6.70 -9.10
N GLN A 444 18.32 -7.81 -9.11
CA GLN A 444 18.26 -8.73 -10.25
C GLN A 444 17.54 -8.12 -11.46
N LEU A 445 16.45 -7.36 -11.24
CA LEU A 445 15.76 -6.65 -12.32
C LEU A 445 16.62 -5.50 -12.89
N GLU A 446 17.35 -4.78 -12.03
CA GLU A 446 18.23 -3.70 -12.49
C GLU A 446 19.43 -4.23 -13.28
N ASP A 447 20.03 -5.34 -12.82
CA ASP A 447 21.09 -6.04 -13.54
C ASP A 447 20.57 -6.59 -14.88
N GLN A 448 19.37 -7.17 -14.89
CA GLN A 448 18.74 -7.64 -16.12
C GLN A 448 18.49 -6.51 -17.13
N GLY A 449 18.11 -5.33 -16.65
CA GLY A 449 18.04 -4.12 -17.47
C GLY A 449 19.40 -3.74 -18.06
N THR A 450 20.48 -3.82 -17.26
CA THR A 450 21.85 -3.57 -17.76
C THR A 450 22.22 -4.56 -18.86
N VAL A 451 21.97 -5.85 -18.66
CA VAL A 451 22.26 -6.90 -19.63
C VAL A 451 21.49 -6.67 -20.94
N PHE A 452 20.20 -6.34 -20.86
CA PHE A 452 19.35 -6.17 -22.03
C PHE A 452 19.58 -4.84 -22.78
N ILE A 453 19.74 -3.73 -22.05
CA ILE A 453 19.85 -2.39 -22.64
C ILE A 453 21.28 -2.07 -23.08
N ILE A 454 22.27 -2.45 -22.26
CA ILE A 454 23.67 -2.04 -22.47
C ILE A 454 24.50 -3.17 -23.09
N GLN A 455 24.34 -4.40 -22.60
CA GLN A 455 25.24 -5.51 -22.96
C GLN A 455 24.73 -6.35 -24.14
N SER A 456 23.58 -6.00 -24.73
CA SER A 456 23.00 -6.70 -25.88
C SER A 456 22.91 -5.79 -27.11
N PRO A 457 24.05 -5.46 -27.78
CA PRO A 457 24.10 -4.48 -28.87
C PRO A 457 23.29 -4.87 -30.12
N THR A 458 23.01 -6.16 -30.28
CA THR A 458 22.11 -6.67 -31.33
C THR A 458 20.66 -6.30 -31.06
N LYS A 459 20.28 -6.08 -29.80
CA LYS A 459 18.91 -5.75 -29.35
C LYS A 459 18.74 -4.25 -29.17
N ASN A 460 19.69 -3.60 -28.50
CA ASN A 460 19.65 -2.19 -28.18
C ASN A 460 21.03 -1.56 -28.32
N ARG A 461 21.14 -0.41 -28.98
CA ARG A 461 22.38 0.38 -29.05
C ARG A 461 22.08 1.83 -29.37
N VAL A 462 22.80 2.74 -28.72
CA VAL A 462 22.66 4.19 -28.92
C VAL A 462 23.91 4.70 -29.61
N ASN A 463 23.72 5.32 -30.76
CA ASN A 463 24.81 5.97 -31.49
C ASN A 463 24.67 7.49 -31.39
N ALA A 464 25.23 8.05 -30.33
CA ALA A 464 25.13 9.48 -30.02
C ALA A 464 25.73 10.38 -31.11
N ALA A 465 26.81 9.93 -31.77
CA ALA A 465 27.49 10.71 -32.80
C ALA A 465 26.62 10.92 -34.05
N TYR A 466 25.74 9.97 -34.37
CA TYR A 466 24.85 10.03 -35.53
C TYR A 466 23.39 10.32 -35.16
N GLY A 467 23.09 10.51 -33.88
CA GLY A 467 21.72 10.76 -33.41
C GLY A 467 20.77 9.57 -33.64
N VAL A 468 21.24 8.33 -33.53
CA VAL A 468 20.44 7.12 -33.82
C VAL A 468 20.25 6.26 -32.57
N LEU A 469 19.00 5.89 -32.26
CA LEU A 469 18.64 4.85 -31.30
C LEU A 469 18.22 3.59 -32.06
N HIS A 470 18.96 2.51 -31.87
CA HIS A 470 18.49 1.18 -32.24
C HIS A 470 17.84 0.49 -31.05
N HIS A 471 16.61 0.01 -31.19
CA HIS A 471 15.84 -0.55 -30.09
C HIS A 471 15.12 -1.84 -30.46
N SER A 472 14.90 -2.70 -29.46
CA SER A 472 14.13 -3.93 -29.61
C SER A 472 12.64 -3.67 -29.86
N LEU A 473 11.97 -4.56 -30.59
CA LEU A 473 10.51 -4.59 -30.77
C LEU A 473 9.73 -4.72 -29.45
N ILE A 474 10.37 -5.13 -28.35
CA ILE A 474 9.75 -5.15 -27.02
C ILE A 474 9.24 -3.76 -26.62
N PHE A 475 9.95 -2.69 -27.00
CA PHE A 475 9.50 -1.32 -26.72
C PHE A 475 8.28 -0.90 -27.55
N GLU A 476 8.02 -1.55 -28.67
CA GLU A 476 6.83 -1.32 -29.49
C GLU A 476 5.64 -2.16 -29.00
N TRP A 477 5.86 -3.46 -28.74
CA TRP A 477 4.81 -4.37 -28.25
C TRP A 477 4.26 -3.95 -26.89
N TYR A 478 5.11 -3.40 -26.03
CA TYR A 478 4.77 -2.99 -24.66
C TYR A 478 4.93 -1.49 -24.43
N LYS A 479 4.74 -0.68 -25.48
CA LYS A 479 4.96 0.78 -25.43
C LYS A 479 4.30 1.49 -24.24
N GLU A 480 3.10 1.06 -23.84
CA GLU A 480 2.37 1.66 -22.71
C GLU A 480 3.13 1.54 -21.39
N ASP A 481 3.83 0.42 -21.20
CA ASP A 481 4.61 0.15 -19.99
C ASP A 481 5.92 0.99 -19.97
N PHE A 482 6.30 1.56 -21.11
CA PHE A 482 7.49 2.39 -21.30
C PHE A 482 7.17 3.86 -21.64
N GLY A 483 5.99 4.37 -21.28
CA GLY A 483 5.63 5.78 -21.47
C GLY A 483 4.95 6.09 -22.81
N GLY A 484 4.35 5.09 -23.45
CA GLY A 484 3.40 5.21 -24.57
C GLY A 484 4.00 5.56 -25.93
N SER A 485 5.32 5.77 -26.01
CA SER A 485 6.02 6.23 -27.22
C SER A 485 7.48 5.81 -27.23
N ILE A 486 8.12 5.82 -28.39
CA ILE A 486 9.55 5.54 -28.50
C ILE A 486 10.40 6.57 -27.74
N GLN A 487 9.97 7.83 -27.66
CA GLN A 487 10.62 8.85 -26.82
C GLN A 487 10.44 8.54 -25.32
N GLY A 488 9.28 8.01 -24.93
CA GLY A 488 9.07 7.48 -23.58
C GLY A 488 10.04 6.35 -23.26
N ALA A 489 10.14 5.37 -24.15
CA ALA A 489 11.05 4.24 -24.02
C ALA A 489 12.51 4.69 -23.96
N ALA A 490 12.92 5.64 -24.81
CA ALA A 490 14.27 6.21 -24.77
C ALA A 490 14.59 6.86 -23.42
N ARG A 491 13.69 7.70 -22.88
CA ARG A 491 13.85 8.29 -21.54
C ARG A 491 13.92 7.22 -20.46
N TYR A 492 13.14 6.14 -20.60
CA TYR A 492 13.21 5.02 -19.69
C TYR A 492 14.57 4.31 -19.76
N MET A 493 15.06 4.02 -20.98
CA MET A 493 16.38 3.41 -21.21
C MET A 493 17.54 4.27 -20.69
N ALA A 494 17.39 5.59 -20.71
CA ALA A 494 18.42 6.55 -20.31
C ALA A 494 18.97 6.29 -18.90
N ARG A 495 18.19 5.65 -18.02
CA ARG A 495 18.59 5.32 -16.63
C ARG A 495 19.81 4.40 -16.53
N TRP A 496 20.05 3.54 -17.54
CA TRP A 496 21.22 2.65 -17.58
C TRP A 496 22.46 3.29 -18.21
N PHE A 497 22.34 4.50 -18.75
CA PHE A 497 23.46 5.25 -19.28
C PHE A 497 24.01 6.22 -18.23
N PRO A 498 25.35 6.38 -18.10
CA PRO A 498 25.94 7.28 -17.12
C PRO A 498 25.41 8.71 -17.22
N GLU A 499 25.24 9.36 -16.07
CA GLU A 499 24.97 10.80 -15.98
C GLU A 499 25.99 11.58 -16.80
N GLY A 500 25.53 12.51 -17.63
CA GLY A 500 26.41 13.32 -18.49
C GLY A 500 27.00 12.61 -19.72
N SER A 501 26.65 11.35 -20.00
CA SER A 501 27.02 10.69 -21.26
C SER A 501 26.28 11.30 -22.47
N ALA A 502 26.87 11.18 -23.67
CA ALA A 502 26.26 11.68 -24.90
C ALA A 502 24.99 10.89 -25.27
N GLU A 503 25.02 9.58 -25.01
CA GLU A 503 23.91 8.65 -25.18
C GLU A 503 22.74 9.04 -24.28
N ARG A 504 22.97 9.27 -22.99
CA ARG A 504 21.92 9.72 -22.07
C ARG A 504 21.32 11.05 -22.51
N ARG A 505 22.14 12.01 -22.94
CA ARG A 505 21.63 13.30 -23.46
C ARG A 505 20.75 13.12 -24.68
N LEU A 506 21.17 12.29 -25.64
CA LEU A 506 20.39 11.99 -26.84
C LEU A 506 19.05 11.33 -26.50
N LEU A 507 19.05 10.33 -25.61
CA LEU A 507 17.82 9.65 -25.19
C LEU A 507 16.86 10.60 -24.44
N MET A 508 17.41 11.49 -23.62
CA MET A 508 16.61 12.45 -22.85
C MET A 508 16.09 13.61 -23.69
N SER A 509 16.77 13.99 -24.78
CA SER A 509 16.28 15.05 -25.68
C SER A 509 15.04 14.63 -26.45
N GLY A 510 14.93 13.33 -26.81
CA GLY A 510 13.89 12.85 -27.71
C GLY A 510 14.14 13.19 -29.18
N GLU A 511 15.27 13.81 -29.49
CA GLU A 511 15.67 14.25 -30.83
C GLU A 511 16.65 13.24 -31.44
N PHE A 512 16.13 12.10 -31.88
CA PHE A 512 16.92 11.02 -32.50
C PHE A 512 16.12 10.32 -33.60
N SER A 513 16.83 9.66 -34.51
CA SER A 513 16.25 8.69 -35.43
C SER A 513 16.13 7.34 -34.72
N ALA A 514 14.94 6.76 -34.68
CA ALA A 514 14.69 5.45 -34.09
C ALA A 514 14.70 4.37 -35.18
N VAL A 515 15.43 3.28 -34.93
CA VAL A 515 15.55 2.15 -35.85
C VAL A 515 15.30 0.86 -35.08
N GLU A 516 14.24 0.14 -35.43
CA GLU A 516 13.94 -1.16 -34.84
C GLU A 516 15.04 -2.17 -35.18
N THR A 517 15.43 -2.98 -34.20
CA THR A 517 16.33 -4.11 -34.40
C THR A 517 15.55 -5.36 -34.83
N GLU A 518 16.18 -6.19 -35.66
CA GLU A 518 15.57 -7.45 -36.10
C GLU A 518 15.32 -8.38 -34.90
N TYR A 519 14.11 -8.95 -34.83
CA TYR A 519 13.74 -9.86 -33.78
C TYR A 519 13.88 -11.32 -34.23
N ASP A 520 14.97 -11.95 -33.78
CA ASP A 520 15.29 -13.34 -34.10
C ASP A 520 14.40 -14.31 -33.31
N TRP A 521 13.48 -14.97 -34.02
CA TRP A 521 12.57 -15.97 -33.47
C TRP A 521 13.17 -17.37 -33.34
N THR A 522 14.44 -17.58 -33.69
CA THR A 522 15.11 -18.86 -33.45
C THR A 522 15.18 -19.13 -31.96
N LEU A 523 15.03 -20.40 -31.59
CA LEU A 523 15.02 -20.84 -30.20
C LEU A 523 16.39 -20.55 -29.56
N ASN A 524 16.41 -19.96 -28.37
CA ASN A 524 17.64 -19.67 -27.60
C ASN A 524 18.25 -20.95 -26.98
N SER A 525 18.55 -21.95 -27.80
CA SER A 525 19.14 -23.20 -27.34
C SER A 525 20.67 -23.18 -27.46
N GLN A 526 21.34 -23.88 -26.53
CA GLN A 526 22.79 -24.09 -26.61
C GLN A 526 23.20 -24.86 -27.87
N GLU A 527 22.33 -25.73 -28.37
CA GLU A 527 22.53 -26.43 -29.64
C GLU A 527 22.55 -25.46 -30.83
N ASN A 528 21.58 -24.55 -30.93
CA ASN A 528 21.52 -23.56 -32.00
C ASN A 528 22.73 -22.62 -31.95
N SER A 529 23.13 -22.19 -30.75
CA SER A 529 24.35 -21.40 -30.57
C SER A 529 25.61 -22.13 -31.08
N ARG A 530 25.75 -23.43 -30.78
CA ARG A 530 26.86 -24.26 -31.29
C ARG A 530 26.82 -24.38 -32.83
N ARG A 531 25.65 -24.63 -33.41
CA ARG A 531 25.46 -24.75 -34.87
C ARG A 531 25.83 -23.45 -35.59
N LEU A 532 25.37 -22.30 -35.09
CA LEU A 532 25.71 -20.98 -35.66
C LEU A 532 27.20 -20.67 -35.55
N SER A 533 27.83 -21.01 -34.42
CA SER A 533 29.28 -20.86 -34.23
C SER A 533 30.10 -21.74 -35.19
N ALA A 534 29.61 -22.95 -35.47
CA ALA A 534 30.22 -23.86 -36.44
C ALA A 534 30.02 -23.41 -37.90
N ALA A 535 28.86 -22.83 -38.21
CA ALA A 535 28.57 -22.30 -39.55
C ALA A 535 29.38 -21.03 -39.87
N GLY A 536 29.61 -20.15 -38.89
CA GLY A 536 30.42 -18.94 -39.05
C GLY A 536 31.94 -19.19 -39.17
N THR A 537 32.44 -20.36 -38.77
CA THR A 537 33.85 -20.76 -38.90
C THR A 537 34.14 -21.46 -40.23
N ALA A 538 33.11 -21.90 -40.96
CA ALA A 538 33.26 -22.36 -42.35
C ALA A 538 33.47 -21.14 -43.26
N ARG A 539 34.73 -20.88 -43.67
CA ARG A 539 35.04 -19.91 -44.73
C ARG A 539 34.13 -20.17 -45.95
N PRO A 540 33.52 -19.13 -46.56
CA PRO A 540 32.83 -19.33 -47.83
C PRO A 540 33.86 -19.84 -48.86
N SER A 541 33.56 -20.96 -49.51
CA SER A 541 34.36 -21.45 -50.63
C SER A 541 34.37 -20.38 -51.72
N ARG A 542 35.57 -19.98 -52.15
CA ARG A 542 35.77 -19.13 -53.33
C ARG A 542 35.15 -19.78 -54.56
N SER A 543 33.89 -19.48 -54.86
CA SER A 543 33.33 -19.64 -56.21
C SER A 543 32.01 -18.87 -56.32
N GLN A 544 32.10 -17.55 -56.35
CA GLN A 544 31.13 -16.69 -57.04
C GLN A 544 31.72 -15.28 -57.11
N SER A 545 32.33 -14.96 -58.25
CA SER A 545 32.62 -13.59 -58.62
C SER A 545 31.31 -12.81 -58.69
N PRO A 546 31.24 -11.56 -58.19
CA PRO A 546 30.06 -10.73 -58.38
C PRO A 546 29.96 -10.34 -59.86
N ALA A 547 28.80 -10.60 -60.47
CA ALA A 547 28.44 -10.06 -61.77
C ALA A 547 28.38 -8.51 -61.69
N PRO A 548 28.78 -7.78 -62.74
CA PRO A 548 28.81 -6.33 -62.70
C PRO A 548 27.40 -5.74 -62.66
N VAL A 549 27.22 -4.73 -61.81
CA VAL A 549 26.00 -3.94 -61.65
C VAL A 549 25.77 -3.13 -62.93
N ALA A 550 24.63 -3.36 -63.59
CA ALA A 550 24.19 -2.54 -64.72
C ALA A 550 23.73 -1.16 -64.23
N ALA A 551 24.32 -0.11 -64.81
CA ALA A 551 23.95 1.28 -64.58
C ALA A 551 22.51 1.55 -65.06
N VAL A 552 21.70 2.14 -64.19
CA VAL A 552 20.39 2.70 -64.53
C VAL A 552 20.58 4.12 -65.03
N ALA A 553 20.25 4.37 -66.30
CA ALA A 553 20.23 5.70 -66.91
C ALA A 553 19.01 6.51 -66.42
N PRO A 554 19.11 7.85 -66.33
CA PRO A 554 18.01 8.70 -65.86
C PRO A 554 16.93 8.81 -66.94
N ARG A 555 15.66 8.70 -66.54
CA ARG A 555 14.54 9.10 -67.38
C ARG A 555 14.30 10.61 -67.21
N THR A 556 14.19 11.25 -68.37
CA THR A 556 13.92 12.66 -68.67
C THR A 556 12.82 13.31 -67.86
#